data_AF-A0AAD7C059-F1
#
_entry.id   AF-A0AAD7C059-F1
#
_cell.length_a   1.000
_cell.length_b   1.000
_cell.length_c   1.000
_cell.angle_alpha   90.00
_cell.angle_beta   90.00
_cell.angle_gamma   90.00
#
_symmetry.space_group_name_H-M   'P 1'
#
loop_
_entity.id
_entity.type
_entity.pdbx_description
1 polymer ?
#
loop_
_entity_poly.entity_id
_entity_poly.type
_entity_poly.pdbx_seq_one_letter_code
_entity_poly.pdbx_strand_id
1 'polypeptide(L)'
;MSDSPPSAKRQRTEEPTAHEITPIRSKIWMPFGDLVLQVESTQFRVNRDILARHSPVFAGMLSVPQPPDEPTLEGCPIVILSGDSAKDWELLLEALYEPIPLIGYRNKLFNDVERSDDYHVVLHPELKKLLAVGFEKMMTYQLREYEWLENDTIVPSSSCVTLQSCIRRRVHLRRVLTWNKRTANIRFFMLHAWQDDWGQALCNRCAKAFEDTFIASGAKAWEALPAFFGFSGWAELTPPTDS
;
A
#
# COMPACT_ATOMS: atom_id res chain seq x y z
N MET A 1 -16.06 -82.95 5.36
CA MET A 1 -15.81 -81.92 4.33
C MET A 1 -16.39 -80.64 4.88
N SER A 2 -15.67 -79.99 5.81
CA SER A 2 -14.72 -78.89 5.57
C SER A 2 -15.47 -77.58 5.30
N ASP A 3 -15.77 -76.80 6.34
CA ASP A 3 -14.98 -75.69 6.94
C ASP A 3 -14.89 -74.44 6.06
N SER A 4 -15.48 -73.32 6.50
CA SER A 4 -14.76 -72.06 6.80
C SER A 4 -15.67 -70.81 6.94
N PRO A 5 -15.22 -69.76 7.69
CA PRO A 5 -16.06 -68.83 8.47
C PRO A 5 -16.33 -67.47 7.78
N PRO A 6 -17.08 -66.54 8.42
CA PRO A 6 -17.43 -65.25 7.83
C PRO A 6 -16.22 -64.32 7.70
N SER A 7 -16.12 -63.64 6.55
CA SER A 7 -15.08 -62.67 6.24
C SER A 7 -15.09 -61.50 7.24
N ALA A 8 -13.92 -61.23 7.80
CA ALA A 8 -13.66 -60.19 8.78
C ALA A 8 -14.12 -58.81 8.29
N LYS A 9 -14.87 -58.09 9.15
CA LYS A 9 -15.04 -56.64 9.05
C LYS A 9 -13.64 -56.01 8.97
N ARG A 10 -13.28 -55.45 7.82
CA ARG A 10 -12.11 -54.57 7.71
C ARG A 10 -12.34 -53.41 8.66
N GLN A 11 -11.56 -53.41 9.73
CA GLN A 11 -11.38 -52.28 10.62
C GLN A 11 -10.96 -51.10 9.75
N ARG A 12 -11.76 -50.03 9.73
CA ARG A 12 -11.34 -48.76 9.15
C ARG A 12 -10.09 -48.36 9.93
N THR A 13 -8.94 -48.39 9.27
CA THR A 13 -7.73 -47.74 9.75
C THR A 13 -8.11 -46.28 9.93
N GLU A 14 -8.25 -45.84 11.17
CA GLU A 14 -8.24 -44.43 11.49
C GLU A 14 -6.89 -43.92 10.98
N GLU A 15 -6.93 -43.16 9.89
CA GLU A 15 -5.82 -42.31 9.50
C GLU A 15 -5.47 -41.46 10.73
N PRO A 16 -4.19 -41.32 11.09
CA PRO A 16 -3.81 -40.60 12.29
C PRO A 16 -4.42 -39.21 12.17
N THR A 17 -5.21 -38.84 13.17
CA THR A 17 -5.75 -37.50 13.36
C THR A 17 -4.62 -36.52 13.12
N ALA A 18 -4.68 -35.85 11.95
CA ALA A 18 -3.81 -34.73 11.64
C ALA A 18 -3.91 -33.84 12.87
N HIS A 19 -2.78 -33.65 13.56
CA HIS A 19 -2.71 -32.78 14.71
C HIS A 19 -3.44 -31.50 14.34
N GLU A 20 -4.46 -31.11 15.11
CA GLU A 20 -5.13 -29.83 14.93
C GLU A 20 -4.07 -28.75 15.17
N ILE A 21 -3.36 -28.39 14.10
CA ILE A 21 -2.38 -27.32 14.16
C ILE A 21 -3.21 -26.06 14.25
N THR A 22 -3.40 -25.58 15.48
CA THR A 22 -4.03 -24.30 15.73
C THR A 22 -3.27 -23.23 14.94
N PRO A 23 -3.93 -22.51 14.02
CA PRO A 23 -3.25 -21.51 13.22
C PRO A 23 -2.66 -20.41 14.11
N ILE A 24 -1.45 -19.99 13.78
CA ILE A 24 -0.69 -18.96 14.47
C ILE A 24 -0.91 -17.63 13.76
N ARG A 25 -1.27 -16.59 14.52
CA ARG A 25 -1.36 -15.22 14.01
C ARG A 25 0.03 -14.68 13.66
N SER A 26 0.19 -14.20 12.42
CA SER A 26 1.41 -13.51 11.98
C SER A 26 1.53 -12.08 12.51
N LYS A 27 2.70 -11.46 12.32
CA LYS A 27 2.92 -10.03 12.59
C LYS A 27 2.17 -9.11 11.62
N ILE A 28 1.83 -9.60 10.43
CA ILE A 28 1.09 -8.84 9.41
C ILE A 28 -0.40 -8.98 9.74
N TRP A 29 -0.84 -8.12 10.65
CA TRP A 29 -2.22 -8.09 11.13
C TRP A 29 -2.83 -6.71 10.97
N MET A 30 -3.49 -6.46 9.85
CA MET A 30 -3.97 -5.12 9.52
C MET A 30 -5.19 -4.74 10.37
N PRO A 31 -5.14 -3.64 11.16
CA PRO A 31 -6.23 -3.26 12.07
C PRO A 31 -7.59 -3.07 11.39
N PHE A 32 -7.58 -2.75 10.10
CA PHE A 32 -8.76 -2.57 9.26
C PHE A 32 -8.79 -3.56 8.08
N GLY A 33 -8.11 -4.71 8.19
CA GLY A 33 -8.24 -5.80 7.23
C GLY A 33 -9.63 -6.41 7.25
N ASP A 34 -10.13 -6.77 6.07
CA ASP A 34 -11.46 -7.32 5.77
C ASP A 34 -11.41 -8.76 5.20
N LEU A 35 -10.23 -9.38 5.27
CA LEU A 35 -9.95 -10.75 4.86
C LEU A 35 -8.85 -11.34 5.75
N VAL A 36 -9.00 -12.61 6.13
CA VAL A 36 -7.93 -13.40 6.72
C VAL A 36 -7.46 -14.42 5.69
N LEU A 37 -6.16 -14.42 5.38
CA LEU A 37 -5.54 -15.49 4.63
C LEU A 37 -4.95 -16.49 5.62
N GLN A 38 -5.20 -17.78 5.38
CA GLN A 38 -4.52 -18.86 6.08
C GLN A 38 -3.62 -19.61 5.08
N VAL A 39 -2.33 -19.63 5.37
CA VAL A 39 -1.31 -20.32 4.58
C VAL A 39 -0.55 -21.23 5.53
N GLU A 40 -0.52 -22.53 5.25
CA GLU A 40 -0.04 -23.55 6.20
C GLU A 40 -0.72 -23.36 7.58
N SER A 41 0.08 -23.23 8.65
CA SER A 41 -0.38 -22.94 10.00
C SER A 41 -0.32 -21.46 10.37
N THR A 42 -0.21 -20.54 9.41
CA THR A 42 -0.07 -19.10 9.66
C THR A 42 -1.26 -18.32 9.11
N GLN A 43 -1.75 -17.36 9.89
CA GLN A 43 -2.83 -16.45 9.49
C GLN A 43 -2.34 -15.01 9.34
N PHE A 44 -2.82 -14.35 8.30
CA PHE A 44 -2.53 -12.96 7.95
C PHE A 44 -3.84 -12.19 7.82
N ARG A 45 -3.97 -11.03 8.47
CA ARG A 45 -5.15 -10.16 8.30
C ARG A 45 -4.82 -9.05 7.32
N VAL A 46 -5.52 -9.04 6.20
CA VAL A 46 -5.19 -8.24 5.00
C VAL A 46 -6.45 -7.53 4.46
N ASN A 47 -6.26 -6.72 3.42
CA ASN A 47 -7.29 -5.97 2.71
C ASN A 47 -7.49 -6.59 1.34
N ARG A 48 -8.71 -7.01 1.02
CA ARG A 48 -9.07 -7.63 -0.27
C ARG A 48 -8.62 -6.81 -1.47
N ASP A 49 -8.84 -5.50 -1.39
CA ASP A 49 -8.49 -4.55 -2.45
C ASP A 49 -6.99 -4.51 -2.78
N ILE A 50 -6.11 -4.87 -1.83
CA ILE A 50 -4.67 -4.90 -2.07
C ILE A 50 -4.33 -6.13 -2.91
N LEU A 51 -4.84 -7.31 -2.55
CA LEU A 51 -4.63 -8.53 -3.34
C LEU A 51 -5.25 -8.44 -4.73
N ALA A 52 -6.51 -7.99 -4.81
CA ALA A 52 -7.24 -7.84 -6.08
C ALA A 52 -6.55 -6.87 -7.04
N ARG A 53 -5.88 -5.84 -6.54
CA ARG A 53 -5.14 -4.89 -7.37
C ARG A 53 -3.91 -5.51 -8.04
N HIS A 54 -3.23 -6.41 -7.35
CA HIS A 54 -1.96 -6.97 -7.79
C HIS A 54 -2.10 -8.36 -8.42
N SER A 55 -3.29 -8.97 -8.36
CA SER A 55 -3.57 -10.26 -8.98
C SER A 55 -4.99 -10.31 -9.56
N PRO A 56 -5.13 -10.42 -10.88
CA PRO A 56 -6.42 -10.64 -11.55
C PRO A 56 -7.14 -11.91 -11.06
N VAL A 57 -6.38 -12.92 -10.62
CA VAL A 57 -6.92 -14.14 -10.03
C VAL A 57 -7.62 -13.83 -8.70
N PHE A 58 -6.97 -13.08 -7.80
CA PHE A 58 -7.59 -12.64 -6.56
C PHE A 58 -8.74 -11.67 -6.81
N ALA A 59 -8.66 -10.80 -7.83
CA ALA A 59 -9.76 -9.93 -8.20
C ALA A 59 -11.02 -10.70 -8.61
N GLY A 60 -10.85 -11.71 -9.46
CA GLY A 60 -11.94 -12.60 -9.86
C GLY A 60 -12.49 -13.39 -8.67
N MET A 61 -11.61 -14.07 -7.92
CA MET A 61 -11.99 -14.91 -6.78
C MET A 61 -12.75 -14.13 -5.70
N LEU A 62 -12.27 -12.94 -5.33
CA LEU A 62 -12.86 -12.13 -4.25
C LEU A 62 -14.13 -11.38 -4.66
N SER A 63 -14.43 -11.31 -5.97
CA SER A 63 -15.66 -10.68 -6.48
C SER A 63 -16.90 -11.57 -6.35
N VAL A 64 -16.70 -12.87 -6.13
CA VAL A 64 -17.78 -13.84 -5.96
C VAL A 64 -18.28 -13.78 -4.50
N PRO A 65 -19.59 -13.62 -4.25
CA PRO A 65 -20.14 -13.69 -2.91
C PRO A 65 -19.86 -15.05 -2.26
N GLN A 66 -19.19 -15.04 -1.11
CA GLN A 66 -18.95 -16.26 -0.34
C GLN A 66 -20.25 -16.75 0.33
N PRO A 67 -20.45 -18.07 0.48
CA PRO A 67 -21.59 -18.63 1.20
C PRO A 67 -21.64 -18.19 2.67
N PRO A 68 -22.82 -18.09 3.29
CA PRO A 68 -22.98 -17.56 4.65
C PRO A 68 -22.36 -18.44 5.74
N ASP A 69 -22.11 -19.72 5.46
CA ASP A 69 -21.58 -20.70 6.42
C ASP A 69 -20.05 -20.80 6.41
N GLU A 70 -19.36 -19.87 5.75
CA GLU A 70 -17.89 -19.88 5.72
C GLU A 70 -17.25 -19.50 7.06
N PRO A 71 -16.09 -20.09 7.37
CA PRO A 71 -15.36 -19.78 8.58
C PRO A 71 -14.94 -18.29 8.56
N THR A 72 -15.27 -17.60 9.65
CA THR A 72 -14.85 -16.22 9.87
C THR A 72 -13.99 -16.12 11.12
N LEU A 73 -13.03 -15.20 11.10
CA LEU A 73 -12.21 -14.82 12.24
C LEU A 73 -12.33 -13.31 12.43
N GLU A 74 -12.75 -12.89 13.63
CA GLU A 74 -13.01 -11.46 13.93
C GLU A 74 -13.97 -10.78 12.94
N GLY A 75 -14.96 -11.53 12.43
CA GLY A 75 -15.92 -11.05 11.43
C GLY A 75 -15.36 -10.91 10.01
N CYS A 76 -14.12 -11.34 9.76
CA CYS A 76 -13.50 -11.42 8.45
C CYS A 76 -13.54 -12.86 7.94
N PRO A 77 -13.91 -13.14 6.68
CA PRO A 77 -13.83 -14.50 6.15
C PRO A 77 -12.39 -14.95 6.02
N ILE A 78 -12.20 -16.26 6.18
CA ILE A 78 -10.92 -16.93 6.08
C ILE A 78 -10.81 -17.59 4.71
N VAL A 79 -9.78 -17.24 3.95
CA VAL A 79 -9.41 -17.93 2.71
C VAL A 79 -8.17 -18.77 2.97
N ILE A 80 -8.30 -20.08 2.77
CA ILE A 80 -7.20 -21.03 2.94
C ILE A 80 -6.50 -21.20 1.59
N LEU A 81 -5.20 -20.93 1.56
CA LEU A 81 -4.35 -21.06 0.38
C LEU A 81 -3.50 -22.33 0.53
N SER A 82 -4.06 -23.45 0.08
CA SER A 82 -3.41 -24.76 0.17
C SER A 82 -2.31 -24.90 -0.87
N GLY A 83 -1.14 -25.38 -0.45
CA GLY A 83 0.02 -25.59 -1.34
C GLY A 83 0.96 -24.38 -1.47
N ASP A 84 0.61 -23.27 -0.83
CA ASP A 84 1.46 -22.09 -0.70
C ASP A 84 2.32 -22.13 0.58
N SER A 85 3.49 -21.49 0.57
CA SER A 85 4.35 -21.36 1.76
C SER A 85 3.99 -20.13 2.58
N ALA A 86 3.88 -20.27 3.90
CA ALA A 86 3.66 -19.12 4.78
C ALA A 86 4.83 -18.11 4.70
N LYS A 87 6.05 -18.57 4.42
CA LYS A 87 7.21 -17.70 4.33
C LYS A 87 7.18 -16.83 3.06
N ASP A 88 6.78 -17.41 1.93
CA ASP A 88 6.65 -16.68 0.67
C ASP A 88 5.51 -15.65 0.76
N TRP A 89 4.41 -16.02 1.42
CA TRP A 89 3.32 -15.10 1.69
C TRP A 89 3.69 -14.00 2.68
N GLU A 90 4.51 -14.28 3.69
CA GLU A 90 5.06 -13.24 4.56
C GLU A 90 5.88 -12.24 3.75
N LEU A 91 6.81 -12.70 2.90
CA LEU A 91 7.62 -11.82 2.03
C LEU A 91 6.78 -11.03 1.02
N LEU A 92 5.80 -11.68 0.40
CA LEU A 92 4.89 -11.04 -0.55
C LEU A 92 4.05 -9.96 0.15
N LEU A 93 3.47 -10.28 1.30
CA LEU A 93 2.65 -9.35 2.06
C LEU A 93 3.50 -8.23 2.65
N GLU A 94 4.72 -8.50 3.11
CA GLU A 94 5.71 -7.45 3.43
C GLU A 94 5.91 -6.54 2.22
N ALA A 95 6.15 -7.07 1.02
CA ALA A 95 6.31 -6.23 -0.18
C ALA A 95 5.04 -5.44 -0.58
N LEU A 96 3.84 -5.99 -0.32
CA LEU A 96 2.56 -5.35 -0.63
C LEU A 96 2.12 -4.32 0.42
N TYR A 97 2.56 -4.47 1.67
CA TYR A 97 2.16 -3.64 2.81
C TYR A 97 3.26 -2.76 3.37
N GLU A 98 4.53 -3.03 3.03
CA GLU A 98 5.61 -2.10 3.29
C GLU A 98 5.24 -0.75 2.67
N PRO A 99 5.34 0.35 3.42
CA PRO A 99 5.31 1.66 2.81
C PRO A 99 6.56 1.73 1.95
N ILE A 100 6.45 1.45 0.64
CA ILE A 100 7.58 1.31 -0.29
C ILE A 100 8.71 2.22 0.17
N PRO A 101 9.74 1.66 0.83
CA PRO A 101 10.89 2.43 1.18
C PRO A 101 11.46 2.87 -0.16
N LEU A 102 11.98 4.08 -0.22
CA LEU A 102 12.67 4.67 -1.38
C LEU A 102 13.72 3.72 -2.03
N ILE A 103 14.05 2.58 -1.40
CA ILE A 103 14.80 1.43 -1.92
C ILE A 103 14.21 0.85 -3.21
N GLY A 104 12.89 0.70 -3.34
CA GLY A 104 12.28 0.20 -4.58
C GLY A 104 12.44 1.18 -5.75
N TYR A 105 12.41 2.48 -5.45
CA TYR A 105 12.71 3.55 -6.40
C TYR A 105 14.18 3.63 -6.74
N ARG A 106 15.07 3.47 -5.76
CA ARG A 106 16.51 3.31 -5.99
C ARG A 106 16.71 2.19 -7.00
N ASN A 107 16.15 1.01 -6.78
CA ASN A 107 16.36 -0.10 -7.70
C ASN A 107 15.73 0.13 -9.08
N LYS A 108 14.59 0.83 -9.23
CA LYS A 108 14.02 1.16 -10.56
C LYS A 108 14.67 2.35 -11.29
N LEU A 109 15.27 3.31 -10.58
CA LEU A 109 16.02 4.44 -11.16
C LEU A 109 17.48 4.08 -11.45
N PHE A 110 18.07 3.18 -10.64
CA PHE A 110 19.45 2.75 -10.77
C PHE A 110 19.63 1.47 -11.58
N ASN A 111 18.63 0.58 -11.65
CA ASN A 111 18.66 -0.54 -12.59
C ASN A 111 18.01 -0.09 -13.89
N ASP A 112 18.75 -0.24 -14.98
CA ASP A 112 18.28 0.11 -16.32
C ASP A 112 17.01 -0.68 -16.62
N VAL A 113 15.88 0.02 -16.71
CA VAL A 113 14.63 -0.59 -17.14
C VAL A 113 14.76 -0.83 -18.64
N GLU A 114 14.98 -2.09 -19.04
CA GLU A 114 14.73 -2.52 -20.42
C GLU A 114 13.24 -2.34 -20.68
N ARG A 115 12.88 -1.18 -21.23
CA ARG A 115 11.55 -0.94 -21.79
C ARG A 115 11.53 -1.68 -23.13
N SER A 116 10.47 -2.43 -23.43
CA SER A 116 10.33 -3.28 -24.61
C SER A 116 10.30 -2.55 -25.96
N ASP A 117 10.68 -1.28 -25.99
CA ASP A 117 10.75 -0.46 -27.19
C ASP A 117 12.22 -0.07 -27.33
N ASP A 118 12.77 -0.20 -28.54
CA ASP A 118 14.18 -0.20 -29.00
C ASP A 118 15.03 1.06 -28.65
N TYR A 119 14.69 1.77 -27.57
CA TYR A 119 15.35 2.98 -27.07
C TYR A 119 15.77 2.77 -25.60
N HIS A 120 16.99 2.30 -25.39
CA HIS A 120 17.64 2.35 -24.08
C HIS A 120 18.13 3.78 -23.79
N VAL A 121 17.29 4.59 -23.15
CA VAL A 121 17.73 5.90 -22.62
C VAL A 121 18.47 5.67 -21.31
N VAL A 122 19.80 5.51 -21.38
CA VAL A 122 20.65 5.45 -20.20
C VAL A 122 20.90 6.88 -19.70
N LEU A 123 20.29 7.23 -18.57
CA LEU A 123 20.55 8.53 -17.93
C LEU A 123 22.00 8.60 -17.42
N HIS A 124 22.68 9.71 -17.70
CA HIS A 124 24.03 9.97 -17.19
C HIS A 124 24.05 9.89 -15.64
N PRO A 125 25.10 9.35 -15.01
CA PRO A 125 25.18 9.17 -13.55
C PRO A 125 24.87 10.44 -12.73
N GLU A 126 25.37 11.59 -13.17
CA GLU A 126 25.08 12.88 -12.50
C GLU A 126 23.59 13.25 -12.55
N LEU A 127 22.89 12.93 -13.64
CA LEU A 127 21.46 13.18 -13.75
C LEU A 127 20.67 12.20 -12.87
N LYS A 128 21.08 10.92 -12.78
CA LYS A 128 20.51 9.95 -11.84
C LYS A 128 20.64 10.45 -10.39
N LYS A 129 21.82 10.98 -10.02
CA LYS A 129 22.09 11.56 -8.69
C LYS A 129 21.24 12.81 -8.42
N LEU A 130 21.16 13.73 -9.38
CA LEU A 130 20.34 14.94 -9.31
C LEU A 130 18.87 14.60 -9.03
N LEU A 131 18.31 13.66 -9.80
CA LEU A 131 16.93 13.21 -9.65
C LEU A 131 16.71 12.56 -8.29
N ALA A 132 17.63 11.71 -7.82
CA ALA A 132 17.52 11.05 -6.52
C ALA A 132 17.50 12.06 -5.36
N VAL A 133 18.42 13.03 -5.35
CA VAL A 133 18.48 14.08 -4.32
C VAL A 133 17.25 14.98 -4.35
N GLY A 134 16.81 15.38 -5.55
CA GLY A 134 15.59 16.19 -5.70
C GLY A 134 14.36 15.46 -5.20
N PHE A 135 14.23 14.17 -5.53
CA PHE A 135 13.12 13.32 -5.09
C PHE A 135 13.08 13.20 -3.55
N GLU A 136 14.23 12.98 -2.92
CA GLU A 136 14.36 12.91 -1.45
C GLU A 136 13.90 14.22 -0.79
N LYS A 137 14.42 15.36 -1.25
CA LYS A 137 14.04 16.68 -0.71
C LYS A 137 12.56 16.99 -0.89
N MET A 138 11.99 16.67 -2.05
CA MET A 138 10.55 16.82 -2.29
C MET A 138 9.73 15.93 -1.36
N MET A 139 10.19 14.71 -1.09
CA MET A 139 9.53 13.80 -0.17
C MET A 139 9.54 14.33 1.26
N THR A 140 10.71 14.78 1.73
CA THR A 140 10.85 15.39 3.06
C THR A 140 9.96 16.61 3.21
N TYR A 141 9.88 17.48 2.19
CA TYR A 141 8.98 18.62 2.19
C TYR A 141 7.53 18.18 2.34
N GLN A 142 7.06 17.24 1.51
CA GLN A 142 5.69 16.75 1.57
C GLN A 142 5.36 16.12 2.94
N LEU A 143 6.21 15.24 3.46
CA LEU A 143 5.96 14.59 4.75
C LEU A 143 5.91 15.58 5.91
N ARG A 144 6.69 16.68 5.83
CA ARG A 144 6.69 17.73 6.85
C ARG A 144 5.43 18.59 6.80
N GLU A 145 5.06 19.11 5.63
CA GLU A 145 3.90 20.00 5.50
C GLU A 145 2.57 19.29 5.79
N TYR A 146 2.53 17.98 5.59
CA TYR A 146 1.36 17.14 5.82
C TYR A 146 1.60 16.10 6.92
N GLU A 147 2.33 16.46 7.98
CA GLU A 147 2.66 15.57 9.12
C GLU A 147 1.41 14.88 9.69
N TRP A 148 0.27 15.59 9.72
CA TRP A 148 -0.99 15.04 10.20
C TRP A 148 -1.47 13.83 9.39
N LEU A 149 -0.97 13.60 8.17
CA LEU A 149 -1.23 12.39 7.40
C LEU A 149 -0.47 11.17 7.90
N GLU A 150 0.62 11.36 8.65
CA GLU A 150 1.46 10.29 9.22
C GLU A 150 1.23 10.09 10.73
N ASN A 151 0.70 11.10 11.42
CA ASN A 151 0.50 11.09 12.88
C ASN A 151 -0.99 10.85 13.25
N ASP A 152 -1.25 9.95 14.20
CA ASP A 152 -2.61 9.56 14.64
C ASP A 152 -3.16 10.38 15.81
N THR A 153 -2.37 11.31 16.35
CA THR A 153 -2.74 12.18 17.47
C THR A 153 -3.14 13.60 17.05
N ILE A 154 -2.82 13.99 15.82
CA ILE A 154 -3.08 15.33 15.29
C ILE A 154 -4.05 15.28 14.10
N VAL A 155 -4.76 16.38 13.90
CA VAL A 155 -5.70 16.60 12.79
C VAL A 155 -5.48 18.01 12.23
N PRO A 156 -5.95 18.31 11.01
CA PRO A 156 -5.66 19.60 10.36
C PRO A 156 -6.10 20.84 11.14
N SER A 157 -7.16 20.73 11.95
CA SER A 157 -7.70 21.87 12.70
C SER A 157 -7.81 21.56 14.19
N SER A 158 -7.30 22.45 15.03
CA SER A 158 -7.50 22.42 16.48
C SER A 158 -8.97 22.57 16.89
N SER A 159 -9.82 23.07 16.00
CA SER A 159 -11.26 23.21 16.22
C SER A 159 -12.07 21.99 15.76
N CYS A 160 -11.44 20.85 15.47
CA CYS A 160 -12.10 19.64 14.97
C CYS A 160 -13.33 19.21 15.81
N VAL A 161 -14.45 18.93 15.15
CA VAL A 161 -15.71 18.51 15.80
C VAL A 161 -15.90 16.99 15.86
N THR A 162 -15.11 16.22 15.11
CA THR A 162 -15.20 14.76 15.05
C THR A 162 -13.80 14.12 15.07
N LEU A 163 -13.03 14.38 16.12
CA LEU A 163 -11.61 14.03 16.22
C LEU A 163 -11.31 12.57 15.80
N GLN A 164 -11.95 11.60 16.46
CA GLN A 164 -11.74 10.18 16.19
C GLN A 164 -12.11 9.78 14.75
N SER A 165 -13.13 10.42 14.18
CA SER A 165 -13.52 10.18 12.80
C SER A 165 -12.46 10.72 11.83
N CYS A 166 -12.02 11.97 12.01
CA CYS A 166 -10.96 12.55 11.19
C CYS A 166 -9.65 11.76 11.27
N ILE A 167 -9.25 11.30 12.46
CA ILE A 167 -8.08 10.41 12.64
C ILE A 167 -8.23 9.12 11.86
N ARG A 168 -9.41 8.48 11.86
CA ARG A 168 -9.65 7.26 11.07
C ARG A 168 -9.62 7.54 9.56
N ARG A 169 -10.24 8.62 9.11
CA ARG A 169 -10.28 8.99 7.68
C ARG A 169 -8.92 9.45 7.15
N ARG A 170 -8.00 9.90 8.00
CA ARG A 170 -6.60 10.19 7.65
C ARG A 170 -5.96 9.04 6.87
N VAL A 171 -6.15 7.79 7.28
CA VAL A 171 -5.53 6.62 6.63
C VAL A 171 -5.96 6.51 5.17
N HIS A 172 -7.25 6.79 4.90
CA HIS A 172 -7.77 6.85 3.55
C HIS A 172 -7.12 7.97 2.74
N LEU A 173 -7.06 9.18 3.29
CA LEU A 173 -6.47 10.33 2.62
C LEU A 173 -4.98 10.15 2.36
N ARG A 174 -4.22 9.66 3.34
CA ARG A 174 -2.81 9.28 3.19
C ARG A 174 -2.65 8.38 1.96
N ARG A 175 -3.46 7.32 1.85
CA ARG A 175 -3.42 6.38 0.72
C ARG A 175 -3.80 7.03 -0.62
N VAL A 176 -4.80 7.91 -0.65
CA VAL A 176 -5.26 8.56 -1.90
C VAL A 176 -4.29 9.63 -2.38
N LEU A 177 -3.65 10.33 -1.45
CA LEU A 177 -2.78 11.47 -1.73
C LEU A 177 -1.36 11.01 -2.07
N THR A 178 -0.76 10.09 -1.31
CA THR A 178 0.65 9.73 -1.51
C THR A 178 0.85 8.64 -2.55
N TRP A 179 -0.22 8.01 -3.06
CA TRP A 179 -0.12 6.87 -3.97
C TRP A 179 -0.86 7.07 -5.29
N ASN A 180 -0.14 6.95 -6.40
CA ASN A 180 -0.73 6.89 -7.73
C ASN A 180 -1.16 5.44 -8.06
N LYS A 181 -2.47 5.20 -8.08
CA LYS A 181 -3.05 3.89 -8.40
C LYS A 181 -2.70 3.37 -9.81
N ARG A 182 -2.43 4.26 -10.79
CA ARG A 182 -2.15 3.86 -12.19
C ARG A 182 -0.70 3.47 -12.40
N THR A 183 0.22 4.18 -11.75
CA THR A 183 1.66 4.01 -11.98
C THR A 183 2.36 3.23 -10.86
N ALA A 184 1.62 2.83 -9.82
CA ALA A 184 2.16 2.20 -8.62
C ALA A 184 3.36 3.00 -8.06
N ASN A 185 3.20 4.32 -8.06
CA ASN A 185 4.26 5.26 -7.76
C ASN A 185 3.85 6.24 -6.66
N ILE A 186 4.83 6.73 -5.90
CA ILE A 186 4.65 7.82 -4.95
C ILE A 186 4.20 9.06 -5.71
N ARG A 187 3.14 9.68 -5.21
CA ARG A 187 2.53 10.88 -5.74
C ARG A 187 3.00 12.08 -4.92
N PHE A 188 3.61 13.05 -5.60
CA PHE A 188 3.87 14.38 -5.04
C PHE A 188 2.61 15.23 -5.10
N PHE A 189 1.60 14.87 -4.30
CA PHE A 189 0.28 15.49 -4.32
C PHE A 189 0.33 17.01 -4.09
N MET A 190 1.37 17.51 -3.39
CA MET A 190 1.61 18.94 -3.20
C MET A 190 1.77 19.74 -4.51
N LEU A 191 2.10 19.08 -5.63
CA LEU A 191 2.24 19.71 -6.95
C LEU A 191 0.97 19.57 -7.81
N HIS A 192 -0.13 19.05 -7.26
CA HIS A 192 -1.40 18.93 -7.96
C HIS A 192 -2.34 20.08 -7.62
N ALA A 193 -3.37 20.27 -8.45
CA ALA A 193 -4.51 21.09 -8.07
C ALA A 193 -5.33 20.38 -6.97
N TRP A 194 -5.91 21.18 -6.07
CA TRP A 194 -6.86 20.71 -5.06
C TRP A 194 -8.01 19.94 -5.70
N GLN A 195 -8.50 18.91 -5.01
CA GLN A 195 -9.69 18.15 -5.40
C GLN A 195 -10.65 18.11 -4.21
N ASP A 196 -11.93 18.44 -4.45
CA ASP A 196 -12.93 18.56 -3.39
C ASP A 196 -13.16 17.25 -2.62
N ASP A 197 -12.99 16.11 -3.30
CA ASP A 197 -13.13 14.77 -2.71
C ASP A 197 -12.12 14.50 -1.58
N TRP A 198 -10.99 15.20 -1.56
CA TRP A 198 -9.99 15.11 -0.49
C TRP A 198 -10.50 15.69 0.83
N GLY A 199 -11.38 16.70 0.78
CA GLY A 199 -11.98 17.31 1.96
C GLY A 199 -13.18 16.52 2.51
N GLN A 200 -13.89 15.78 1.65
CA GLN A 200 -15.16 15.12 1.99
C GLN A 200 -15.05 14.06 3.09
N ALA A 201 -13.87 13.46 3.26
CA ALA A 201 -13.63 12.47 4.31
C ALA A 201 -13.53 13.07 5.71
N LEU A 202 -13.34 14.40 5.83
CA LEU A 202 -13.10 15.10 7.09
C LEU A 202 -14.35 15.87 7.55
N CYS A 203 -14.36 16.33 8.81
CA CYS A 203 -15.32 17.37 9.19
C CYS A 203 -14.99 18.68 8.46
N ASN A 204 -15.98 19.55 8.29
CA ASN A 204 -15.84 20.83 7.60
C ASN A 204 -14.66 21.69 8.08
N ARG A 205 -14.37 21.70 9.39
CA ARG A 205 -13.25 22.47 9.95
C ARG A 205 -11.88 21.91 9.56
N CYS A 206 -11.74 20.58 9.60
CA CYS A 206 -10.51 19.92 9.16
C CYS A 206 -10.36 19.95 7.64
N ALA A 207 -11.46 19.84 6.88
CA ALA A 207 -11.45 19.95 5.43
C ALA A 207 -10.94 21.34 5.00
N LYS A 208 -11.49 22.41 5.58
CA LYS A 208 -11.06 23.78 5.29
C LYS A 208 -9.61 24.04 5.66
N ALA A 209 -9.19 23.61 6.86
CA ALA A 209 -7.80 23.77 7.29
C ALA A 209 -6.84 23.00 6.39
N PHE A 210 -7.21 21.79 5.96
CA PHE A 210 -6.42 21.01 5.02
C PHE A 210 -6.31 21.68 3.65
N GLU A 211 -7.42 22.17 3.09
CA GLU A 211 -7.42 22.92 1.83
C GLU A 211 -6.51 24.16 1.91
N ASP A 212 -6.62 24.94 2.98
CA ASP A 212 -5.81 26.14 3.18
C ASP A 212 -4.31 25.82 3.26
N THR A 213 -3.95 24.80 4.04
CA THR A 213 -2.55 24.32 4.11
C THR A 213 -2.10 23.78 2.76
N PHE A 214 -2.95 23.04 2.04
CA PHE A 214 -2.61 22.47 0.75
C PHE A 214 -2.28 23.55 -0.28
N ILE A 215 -3.14 24.55 -0.42
CA ILE A 215 -2.95 25.65 -1.39
C ILE A 215 -1.69 26.44 -1.02
N ALA A 216 -1.52 26.78 0.25
CA ALA A 216 -0.38 27.57 0.71
C ALA A 216 0.95 26.82 0.57
N SER A 217 1.03 25.56 0.98
CA SER A 217 2.25 24.75 0.90
C SER A 217 2.53 24.29 -0.54
N GLY A 218 1.50 24.08 -1.37
CA GLY A 218 1.66 23.79 -2.79
C GLY A 218 2.31 24.94 -3.57
N ALA A 219 1.89 26.18 -3.33
CA ALA A 219 2.53 27.36 -3.93
C ALA A 219 4.02 27.46 -3.57
N LYS A 220 4.34 27.31 -2.28
CA LYS A 220 5.73 27.30 -1.79
C LYS A 220 6.54 26.13 -2.36
N ALA A 221 5.95 24.95 -2.49
CA ALA A 221 6.60 23.79 -3.09
C ALA A 221 6.95 24.02 -4.56
N TRP A 222 6.07 24.68 -5.31
CA TRP A 222 6.30 25.05 -6.71
C TRP A 222 7.47 26.05 -6.86
N GLU A 223 7.50 27.08 -6.02
CA GLU A 223 8.61 28.05 -6.01
C GLU A 223 9.94 27.39 -5.65
N ALA A 224 9.95 26.46 -4.70
CA ALA A 224 11.14 25.73 -4.25
C ALA A 224 11.57 24.60 -5.18
N LEU A 225 10.80 24.27 -6.22
CA LEU A 225 11.03 23.09 -7.05
C LEU A 225 12.45 23.04 -7.66
N PRO A 226 13.00 24.12 -8.25
CA PRO A 226 14.38 24.10 -8.77
C PRO A 226 15.41 23.84 -7.67
N ALA A 227 15.23 24.42 -6.47
CA ALA A 227 16.14 24.27 -5.34
C ALA A 227 16.17 22.84 -4.78
N PHE A 228 15.09 22.06 -4.94
CA PHE A 228 15.14 20.63 -4.63
C PHE A 228 16.20 19.92 -5.48
N PHE A 229 16.32 20.27 -6.76
CA PHE A 229 17.33 19.72 -7.65
C PHE A 229 18.67 20.47 -7.58
N GLY A 230 18.84 21.45 -6.69
CA GLY A 230 20.11 22.17 -6.52
C GLY A 230 20.31 23.35 -7.47
N PHE A 231 19.27 23.77 -8.18
CA PHE A 231 19.28 24.99 -8.98
C PHE A 231 18.98 26.20 -8.09
N SER A 232 19.54 27.35 -8.45
CA SER A 232 19.33 28.63 -7.75
C SER A 232 17.92 29.20 -7.91
N GLY A 233 17.22 28.81 -8.99
CA GLY A 233 15.84 29.20 -9.27
C GLY A 233 15.42 28.86 -10.70
N TRP A 234 14.19 29.23 -11.06
CA TRP A 234 13.62 28.94 -12.38
C TRP A 234 14.37 29.58 -13.55
N ALA A 235 15.05 30.72 -13.31
CA ALA A 235 15.85 31.42 -14.32
C ALA A 235 17.07 30.62 -14.82
N GLU A 236 17.56 29.66 -14.03
CA GLU A 236 18.65 28.77 -14.44
C GLU A 236 18.19 27.69 -15.43
N LEU A 237 16.88 27.43 -15.47
CA LEU A 237 16.26 26.40 -16.32
C LEU A 237 15.65 26.98 -17.61
N THR A 238 15.58 28.30 -17.75
CA THR A 238 15.14 28.91 -19.00
C THR A 238 16.26 28.80 -20.05
N PRO A 239 15.98 28.25 -21.24
CA PRO A 239 16.98 28.24 -22.31
C PRO A 239 17.42 29.67 -22.62
N PRO A 240 18.68 29.88 -23.04
CA PRO A 240 19.13 31.20 -23.44
C PRO A 240 18.19 31.71 -24.54
N THR A 241 17.66 32.92 -24.35
CA THR A 241 16.91 33.61 -25.40
C THR A 241 17.85 33.78 -26.58
N ASP A 242 17.56 33.12 -27.70
CA ASP A 242 18.28 33.31 -28.96
C ASP A 242 18.39 34.81 -29.24
N SER A 243 19.63 35.28 -29.41
CA SER A 243 19.99 36.65 -29.78
C SER A 243 20.71 36.65 -31.11
#